data_AF-A0A9D4IBF1-F1
#
_entry.id   AF-A0A9D4IBF1-F1
#
_cell.length_a   1.000
_cell.length_b   1.000
_cell.length_c   1.000
_cell.angle_alpha   90.00
_cell.angle_beta   90.00
_cell.angle_gamma   90.00
#
_symmetry.space_group_name_H-M   'P 1'
#
loop_
_entity.id
_entity.type
_entity.pdbx_description
1 polymer ?
#
loop_
_entity_poly.entity_id
_entity_poly.type
_entity_poly.pdbx_seq_one_letter_code
_entity_poly.pdbx_strand_id
1 'polypeptide(L)'
;VRFVDIGREAVVEAFKLYELPEHLKSVPHQAVEVFVGRVKPVDKDIKWTHTASKFAHEELHRKELEGKIVLCVGYRLWLDPLVLRFRLTETRVFVNKFAVHTALIKKGLADENRNVGFVVNVGFVVNEGFVVTVFSLYW
;
A
#
# COMPACT_ATOMS: atom_id res chain seq x y z
N VAL A 1 -1.86 19.70 4.05
CA VAL A 1 -0.49 19.24 3.69
C VAL A 1 -0.52 17.74 3.43
N ARG A 2 0.29 17.27 2.47
CA ARG A 2 0.54 15.84 2.21
C ARG A 2 1.96 15.51 2.67
N PHE A 3 2.10 14.47 3.49
CA PHE A 3 3.38 13.95 3.95
C PHE A 3 3.89 12.95 2.91
N VAL A 4 4.76 13.40 2.02
CA VAL A 4 5.16 12.68 0.80
C VAL A 4 5.93 11.37 1.04
N ASP A 5 6.46 11.18 2.24
CA ASP A 5 7.19 9.97 2.67
C ASP A 5 6.35 9.05 3.57
N ILE A 6 5.09 9.42 3.82
CA ILE A 6 4.13 8.68 4.67
C ILE A 6 2.82 8.39 3.90
N GLY A 7 2.53 9.13 2.83
CA GLY A 7 1.27 9.07 2.07
C GLY A 7 0.09 9.77 2.75
N ARG A 8 0.21 10.19 4.02
CA ARG A 8 -0.85 10.84 4.80
C ARG A 8 -1.13 12.27 4.33
N GLU A 9 -2.40 12.69 4.43
CA GLU A 9 -2.79 14.10 4.41
C GLU A 9 -3.29 14.57 5.79
N ALA A 10 -3.10 15.86 6.08
CA ALA A 10 -3.63 16.51 7.28
C ALA A 10 -3.89 18.01 7.05
N VAL A 11 -4.86 18.54 7.79
CA VAL A 11 -4.99 19.99 8.04
C VAL A 11 -3.98 20.37 9.11
N VAL A 12 -3.24 21.45 8.89
CA VAL A 12 -2.22 21.99 9.80
C VAL A 12 -2.24 23.52 9.72
N GLU A 13 -1.87 24.19 10.82
CA GLU A 13 -1.81 25.65 10.86
C GLU A 13 -0.61 26.16 10.05
N ALA A 14 -0.79 27.26 9.29
CA ALA A 14 0.24 27.77 8.38
C ALA A 14 1.56 28.16 9.08
N PHE A 15 1.51 28.59 10.34
CA PHE A 15 2.72 28.95 11.12
C PHE A 15 3.57 27.74 11.54
N LYS A 16 3.09 26.51 11.33
CA LYS A 16 3.86 25.26 11.52
C LYS A 16 4.55 24.77 10.24
N LEU A 17 4.49 25.57 9.16
CA LEU A 17 5.16 25.30 7.90
C LEU A 17 6.47 26.08 7.81
N TYR A 18 7.51 25.41 7.35
CA TYR A 18 8.84 25.97 7.10
C TYR A 18 9.21 25.70 5.64
N GLU A 19 10.13 26.49 5.08
CA GLU A 19 10.70 26.14 3.79
C GLU A 19 11.52 24.85 3.91
N LEU A 20 11.34 23.92 2.98
CA LEU A 20 12.13 22.70 2.89
C LEU A 20 13.57 23.05 2.45
N PRO A 21 14.62 22.68 3.20
CA PRO A 21 16.00 22.94 2.79
C PRO A 21 16.35 22.34 1.42
N GLU A 22 17.15 23.05 0.61
CA GLU A 22 17.53 22.64 -0.76
C GLU A 22 18.05 21.20 -0.86
N HIS A 23 18.87 20.76 0.11
CA HIS A 23 19.43 19.41 0.12
C HIS A 23 18.39 18.30 0.37
N LEU A 24 17.16 18.66 0.73
CA LEU A 24 16.01 17.75 0.82
C LEU A 24 15.05 17.89 -0.38
N LYS A 25 15.06 19.03 -1.11
CA LYS A 25 14.24 19.22 -2.32
C LYS A 25 14.61 18.25 -3.46
N SER A 26 15.83 17.70 -3.44
CA SER A 26 16.32 16.70 -4.40
C SER A 26 16.00 15.24 -4.03
N VAL A 27 15.48 14.97 -2.83
CA VAL A 27 15.14 13.62 -2.38
C VAL A 27 13.77 13.22 -2.98
N PRO A 28 13.66 12.12 -3.73
CA PRO A 28 12.37 11.66 -4.24
C PRO A 28 11.40 11.30 -3.11
N HIS A 29 10.10 11.51 -3.33
CA HIS A 29 9.05 11.10 -2.39
C HIS A 29 9.13 9.59 -2.11
N GLN A 30 9.19 9.20 -0.83
CA GLN A 30 9.38 7.79 -0.45
C GLN A 30 8.07 6.97 -0.40
N ALA A 31 6.89 7.61 -0.33
CA ALA A 31 5.60 6.90 -0.35
C ALA A 31 4.98 6.84 -1.75
N VAL A 32 4.60 5.64 -2.18
CA VAL A 32 3.90 5.36 -3.46
C VAL A 32 2.49 4.84 -3.21
N GLU A 33 1.53 5.20 -4.08
CA GLU A 33 0.13 4.78 -3.94
C GLU A 33 -0.07 3.41 -4.61
N VAL A 34 -0.33 2.37 -3.80
CA VAL A 34 -0.34 0.96 -4.22
C VAL A 34 -1.76 0.38 -4.23
N PHE A 35 -2.03 -0.47 -5.21
CA PHE A 35 -3.34 -1.06 -5.50
C PHE A 35 -3.16 -2.59 -5.62
N VAL A 36 -3.98 -3.39 -4.93
CA VAL A 36 -3.90 -4.87 -5.01
C VAL A 36 -4.75 -5.37 -6.17
N GLY A 37 -4.17 -6.08 -7.14
CA GLY A 37 -4.93 -6.61 -8.27
C GLY A 37 -5.96 -7.69 -7.92
N ARG A 38 -6.84 -7.98 -8.90
CA ARG A 38 -7.86 -9.04 -8.87
C ARG A 38 -8.97 -8.95 -7.80
N VAL A 39 -9.14 -7.82 -7.11
CA VAL A 39 -10.17 -7.63 -6.06
C VAL A 39 -11.09 -6.42 -6.28
N LYS A 40 -12.21 -6.38 -5.55
CA LYS A 40 -13.12 -5.22 -5.39
C LYS A 40 -13.96 -5.38 -4.10
N PRO A 41 -14.55 -4.31 -3.54
CA PRO A 41 -15.54 -4.38 -2.47
C PRO A 41 -16.72 -5.33 -2.80
N VAL A 42 -17.16 -6.09 -1.79
CA VAL A 42 -18.24 -7.10 -1.88
C VAL A 42 -19.63 -6.48 -2.02
N ASP A 43 -19.82 -5.26 -1.53
CA ASP A 43 -21.02 -4.44 -1.66
C ASP A 43 -21.14 -3.76 -3.03
N LYS A 44 -20.08 -3.81 -3.84
CA LYS A 44 -19.92 -3.12 -5.14
C LYS A 44 -19.85 -1.59 -5.02
N ASP A 45 -19.57 -1.06 -3.84
CA ASP A 45 -19.18 0.35 -3.67
C ASP A 45 -17.78 0.59 -4.30
N ILE A 46 -17.45 1.86 -4.51
CA ILE A 46 -16.10 2.33 -4.85
C ILE A 46 -15.18 2.28 -3.61
N LYS A 47 -15.76 2.39 -2.40
CA LYS A 47 -15.06 2.37 -1.12
C LYS A 47 -14.99 0.96 -0.54
N TRP A 48 -13.91 0.67 0.19
CA TRP A 48 -13.83 -0.53 1.02
C TRP A 48 -14.71 -0.43 2.27
N THR A 49 -15.31 -1.54 2.69
CA THR A 49 -15.97 -1.66 3.98
C THR A 49 -14.97 -1.46 5.13
N HIS A 50 -15.44 -0.95 6.27
CA HIS A 50 -14.61 -0.80 7.47
C HIS A 50 -13.92 -2.12 7.86
N THR A 51 -14.61 -3.26 7.72
CA THR A 51 -14.06 -4.60 8.01
C THR A 51 -12.90 -4.97 7.09
N ALA A 52 -13.00 -4.68 5.79
CA ALA A 52 -11.91 -4.91 4.84
C ALA A 52 -10.70 -4.01 5.13
N SER A 53 -10.93 -2.71 5.38
CA SER A 53 -9.86 -1.77 5.76
C SER A 53 -9.19 -2.13 7.08
N LYS A 54 -9.96 -2.55 8.09
CA LYS A 54 -9.45 -2.99 9.39
C LYS A 54 -8.58 -4.24 9.26
N PHE A 55 -9.09 -5.28 8.58
CA PHE A 55 -8.31 -6.49 8.30
C PHE A 55 -6.99 -6.16 7.60
N ALA A 56 -7.04 -5.31 6.56
CA ALA A 56 -5.87 -4.95 5.78
C ALA A 56 -4.84 -4.15 6.60
N HIS A 57 -5.29 -3.28 7.52
CA HIS A 57 -4.42 -2.67 8.53
C HIS A 57 -3.80 -3.75 9.44
N GLU A 58 -4.60 -4.55 10.15
CA GLU A 58 -4.11 -5.53 11.13
C GLU A 58 -3.14 -6.56 10.53
N GLU A 59 -3.40 -7.03 9.30
CA GLU A 59 -2.56 -8.03 8.64
C GLU A 59 -1.39 -7.48 7.82
N LEU A 60 -1.43 -6.27 7.25
CA LEU A 60 -0.42 -5.80 6.29
C LEU A 60 0.41 -4.60 6.78
N HIS A 61 -0.12 -3.79 7.69
CA HIS A 61 0.59 -2.65 8.27
C HIS A 61 1.87 -3.11 9.02
N ARG A 62 2.93 -2.29 8.96
CA ARG A 62 4.24 -2.52 9.61
C ARG A 62 5.01 -3.77 9.13
N LYS A 63 4.66 -4.36 7.99
CA LYS A 63 5.22 -5.65 7.51
C LYS A 63 5.72 -5.55 6.07
N GLU A 64 6.58 -6.47 5.68
CA GLU A 64 7.21 -6.50 4.36
C GLU A 64 6.29 -7.19 3.33
N LEU A 65 6.02 -6.51 2.22
CA LEU A 65 5.27 -7.08 1.10
C LEU A 65 6.09 -7.02 -0.18
N GLU A 66 6.00 -8.10 -0.96
CA GLU A 66 6.58 -8.21 -2.30
C GLU A 66 5.45 -8.31 -3.31
N GLY A 67 5.55 -7.58 -4.42
CA GLY A 67 4.55 -7.72 -5.49
C GLY A 67 5.07 -7.29 -6.84
N LYS A 68 4.54 -7.94 -7.88
CA LYS A 68 4.86 -7.65 -9.28
C LYS A 68 3.98 -6.51 -9.78
N ILE A 69 4.59 -5.43 -10.29
CA ILE A 69 3.86 -4.37 -11.00
C ILE A 69 3.23 -4.96 -12.27
N VAL A 70 1.91 -4.81 -12.41
CA VAL A 70 1.13 -5.22 -13.60
C VAL A 70 0.50 -4.06 -14.35
N LEU A 71 0.34 -2.91 -13.70
CA LEU A 71 -0.07 -1.65 -14.31
C LEU A 71 0.53 -0.47 -13.52
N CYS A 72 0.89 0.61 -14.22
CA CYS A 72 1.30 1.88 -13.65
C CYS A 72 0.51 3.01 -14.33
N VAL A 73 -0.03 3.96 -13.55
CA VAL A 73 -0.74 5.14 -14.06
C VAL A 73 -0.32 6.37 -13.26
N GLY A 74 0.61 7.16 -13.80
CA GLY A 74 1.25 8.26 -13.07
C GLY A 74 2.07 7.72 -11.90
N TYR A 75 1.74 8.13 -10.68
CA TYR A 75 2.40 7.67 -9.44
C TYR A 75 1.70 6.47 -8.76
N ARG A 76 0.75 5.82 -9.46
CA ARG A 76 -0.07 4.72 -8.94
C ARG A 76 0.38 3.38 -9.48
N LEU A 77 0.58 2.40 -8.61
CA LEU A 77 1.09 1.06 -8.94
C LEU A 77 0.08 -0.02 -8.59
N TRP A 78 -0.29 -0.85 -9.56
CA TRP A 78 -1.07 -2.07 -9.33
C TRP A 78 -0.14 -3.27 -9.22
N LEU A 79 -0.21 -3.96 -8.08
CA LEU A 79 0.61 -5.12 -7.78
C LEU A 79 -0.22 -6.41 -7.81
N ASP A 80 0.19 -7.37 -8.65
CA ASP A 80 -0.41 -8.70 -8.69
C ASP A 80 0.59 -9.81 -9.10
N PRO A 81 0.82 -10.82 -8.23
CA PRO A 81 0.36 -10.90 -6.84
C PRO A 81 1.02 -9.81 -5.98
N LEU A 82 0.30 -9.35 -4.95
CA LEU A 82 0.92 -8.76 -3.76
C LEU A 82 0.93 -9.82 -2.65
N VAL A 83 2.10 -10.06 -2.04
CA VAL A 83 2.37 -11.16 -1.12
C VAL A 83 2.98 -10.61 0.16
N LEU A 84 2.39 -10.95 1.30
CA LEU A 84 2.96 -10.66 2.61
C LEU A 84 4.10 -11.65 2.90
N ARG A 85 5.30 -11.13 3.20
CA ARG A 85 6.49 -11.94 3.53
C ARG A 85 6.87 -11.77 5.00
N PHE A 86 7.67 -12.69 5.51
CA PHE A 86 8.38 -12.54 6.78
C PHE A 86 9.77 -13.16 6.69
N ARG A 87 10.75 -12.52 7.34
CA ARG A 87 12.10 -13.07 7.47
C ARG A 87 12.12 -14.11 8.58
N LEU A 88 12.74 -15.25 8.35
CA LEU A 88 13.05 -16.21 9.41
C LEU A 88 14.21 -15.66 10.26
N THR A 89 14.00 -15.59 11.58
CA THR A 89 14.97 -15.09 12.56
C THR A 89 16.35 -15.74 12.37
N GLU A 90 17.42 -14.97 12.60
CA GLU A 90 18.83 -15.38 12.42
C GLU A 90 19.25 -15.80 10.99
N THR A 91 18.34 -15.78 10.01
CA THR A 91 18.65 -16.11 8.61
C THR A 91 18.49 -14.92 7.67
N ARG A 92 18.95 -15.10 6.42
CA ARG A 92 18.63 -14.22 5.28
C ARG A 92 17.43 -14.73 4.45
N VAL A 93 16.67 -15.70 4.96
CA VAL A 93 15.58 -16.36 4.24
C VAL A 93 14.25 -15.67 4.54
N PHE A 94 13.47 -15.43 3.48
CA PHE A 94 12.13 -14.85 3.55
C PHE A 94 11.09 -15.87 3.07
N VAL A 95 10.03 -16.03 3.86
CA VAL A 95 8.92 -16.95 3.59
C VAL A 95 7.65 -16.16 3.28
N ASN A 96 6.91 -16.61 2.28
CA ASN A 96 5.67 -15.98 1.84
C ASN A 96 4.51 -16.48 2.72
N LYS A 97 3.88 -15.59 3.51
CA LYS A 97 2.78 -15.93 4.44
C LYS A 97 1.46 -16.16 3.68
N PHE A 98 1.07 -15.22 2.82
CA PHE A 98 -0.09 -15.33 1.91
C PHE A 98 -0.07 -14.24 0.83
N ALA A 99 -0.83 -14.47 -0.26
CA ALA A 99 -1.17 -13.42 -1.22
C ALA A 99 -2.41 -12.62 -0.77
N VAL A 100 -2.34 -11.29 -0.84
CA VAL A 100 -3.34 -10.37 -0.25
C VAL A 100 -4.71 -10.55 -0.89
N HIS A 101 -4.78 -10.61 -2.22
CA HIS A 101 -6.05 -10.84 -2.95
C HIS A 101 -6.74 -12.14 -2.49
N THR A 102 -5.97 -13.22 -2.30
CA THR A 102 -6.48 -14.52 -1.85
C THR A 102 -7.01 -14.47 -0.42
N ALA A 103 -6.33 -13.73 0.47
CA ALA A 103 -6.74 -13.58 1.86
C ALA A 103 -8.03 -12.76 2.02
N LEU A 104 -8.19 -11.68 1.22
CA LEU A 104 -9.42 -10.89 1.18
C LEU A 104 -10.62 -11.72 0.70
N ILE A 105 -10.48 -12.43 -0.43
CA ILE A 105 -11.55 -13.25 -1.01
C ILE A 105 -11.93 -14.41 -0.06
N LYS A 106 -10.94 -15.14 0.49
CA LYS A 106 -11.20 -16.25 1.44
C LYS A 106 -11.87 -15.81 2.75
N LYS A 107 -11.85 -14.51 3.09
CA LYS A 107 -12.50 -13.94 4.28
C LYS A 107 -13.84 -13.26 3.97
N GLY A 108 -14.31 -13.26 2.71
CA GLY A 108 -15.51 -12.53 2.30
C GLY A 108 -15.37 -11.00 2.39
N LEU A 109 -14.13 -10.49 2.28
CA LEU A 109 -13.81 -9.07 2.39
C LEU A 109 -13.63 -8.39 1.01
N ALA A 110 -13.45 -9.19 -0.04
CA ALA A 110 -13.44 -8.75 -1.42
C ALA A 110 -14.07 -9.81 -2.33
N ASP A 111 -14.71 -9.36 -3.41
CA ASP A 111 -15.05 -10.19 -4.56
C ASP A 111 -13.82 -10.37 -5.49
N GLU A 112 -13.82 -11.43 -6.30
CA GLU A 112 -12.93 -11.52 -7.45
C GLU A 112 -13.26 -10.43 -8.49
N ASN A 113 -12.21 -9.80 -9.04
CA ASN A 113 -12.33 -8.84 -10.13
C ASN A 113 -11.46 -9.27 -11.31
N ARG A 114 -12.11 -9.75 -12.37
CA ARG A 114 -11.45 -10.24 -13.59
C ARG A 114 -11.04 -9.12 -14.55
N ASN A 115 -11.47 -7.89 -14.31
CA ASN A 115 -11.19 -6.74 -15.17
C ASN A 115 -9.93 -6.00 -14.69
N VAL A 116 -8.79 -6.35 -15.31
CA VAL A 116 -7.45 -5.84 -14.95
C VAL A 116 -7.32 -4.30 -14.97
N GLY A 117 -8.20 -3.61 -15.71
CA GLY A 117 -8.17 -2.15 -15.85
C GLY A 117 -8.91 -1.34 -14.76
N PHE A 118 -9.69 -1.97 -13.87
CA PHE A 118 -10.45 -1.25 -12.84
C PHE A 118 -10.40 -1.97 -11.48
N VAL A 119 -9.30 -1.78 -10.74
CA VAL A 119 -9.17 -2.24 -9.35
C VAL A 119 -8.80 -1.08 -8.42
N VAL A 120 -9.82 -0.61 -7.70
CA VAL A 120 -9.90 -0.04 -6.35
C VAL A 120 -8.60 0.28 -5.59
N ASN A 121 -8.60 1.47 -4.98
CA ASN A 121 -7.51 2.00 -4.15
C ASN A 121 -7.19 1.10 -2.95
N VAL A 122 -5.90 0.77 -2.76
CA VAL A 122 -5.36 0.10 -1.56
C VAL A 122 -4.27 0.99 -0.91
N GLY A 123 -4.44 2.30 -1.07
CA GLY A 123 -3.66 3.35 -0.44
C GLY A 123 -3.79 3.28 1.08
N PHE A 124 -2.82 2.61 1.71
CA PHE A 124 -2.63 2.56 3.15
C PHE A 124 -2.15 3.90 3.70
N VAL A 125 -3.04 4.90 3.68
CA VAL A 125 -2.90 6.10 4.51
C VAL A 125 -3.13 5.70 5.97
N VAL A 126 -2.06 5.28 6.64
CA VAL A 126 -2.11 4.86 8.04
C VAL A 126 -1.47 5.93 8.91
N ASN A 127 -2.25 6.41 9.89
CA ASN A 127 -1.76 7.31 10.93
C ASN A 127 -0.67 6.62 11.78
N GLU A 128 0.20 7.41 12.41
CA GLU A 128 1.21 6.93 13.36
C GLU A 128 2.28 5.98 12.77
N GLY A 129 2.61 6.13 11.47
CA GLY A 129 3.99 6.04 10.96
C GLY A 129 4.70 4.68 10.99
N PHE A 130 4.33 3.79 10.06
CA PHE A 130 5.17 2.62 9.72
C PHE A 130 5.28 2.47 8.19
N VAL A 131 6.34 1.78 7.74
CA VAL A 131 6.79 1.77 6.35
C VAL A 131 6.08 0.69 5.53
N VAL A 132 5.69 1.02 4.29
CA VAL A 132 5.46 0.03 3.22
C VAL A 132 6.73 0.01 2.36
N THR A 133 7.63 -0.93 2.62
CA THR A 133 8.92 -1.00 1.92
C THR A 133 8.77 -1.59 0.52
N VAL A 134 8.20 -0.81 -0.40
CA VAL A 134 8.48 -1.02 -1.83
C VAL A 134 9.91 -0.54 -2.05
N PHE A 135 10.87 -1.47 -2.12
CA PHE A 135 12.22 -1.12 -2.52
C PHE A 135 12.18 -0.46 -3.90
N SER A 136 12.91 0.64 -4.05
CA SER A 136 13.18 1.22 -5.37
C SER A 136 13.80 0.15 -6.27
N LEU A 137 13.23 -0.06 -7.45
CA LEU A 137 13.89 -0.80 -8.50
C LEU A 137 15.03 0.08 -9.01
N TYR A 138 16.23 -0.18 -8.49
CA TYR A 138 17.48 0.34 -9.06
C TYR A 138 17.57 -0.08 -10.53
N TRP A 139 17.83 0.91 -11.38
CA TRP A 139 18.40 0.75 -12.73
C TRP A 139 19.87 1.17 -12.67
#